data_AF-A0A7C5JIQ7-F1
#
_entry.id   AF-A0A7C5JIQ7-F1
#
_cell.length_a   1.000
_cell.length_b   1.000
_cell.length_c   1.000
_cell.angle_alpha   90.00
_cell.angle_beta   90.00
_cell.angle_gamma   90.00
#
_symmetry.space_group_name_H-M   'P 1'
#
loop_
_entity.id
_entity.type
_entity.pdbx_description
1 polymer ?
#
loop_
_entity_poly.entity_id
_entity_poly.type
_entity_poly.pdbx_seq_one_letter_code
_entity_poly.pdbx_strand_id
1 'polypeptide(L)'
;GLDLHRVGGKYPNKWHYDHMFDPRSTSPGSIMPRYPWLQENDLDYSHMESKINVLRTLGTPYAEGFEKKAVEIAKKQASEIAADLKANGVKINGLENKEIVALIAYLQRLGTDIKNGETTMR
;
A
#
# COMPACT_ATOMS: atom_id res chain seq x y z
N GLY A 1 0.31 -3.41 -19.21
CA GLY A 1 -0.65 -2.60 -18.45
C GLY A 1 -0.36 -1.13 -18.68
N LEU A 2 -1.19 -0.22 -18.16
CA LEU A 2 -0.89 1.21 -18.16
C LEU A 2 0.23 1.53 -17.16
N ASP A 3 0.87 2.68 -17.34
CA ASP A 3 1.90 3.23 -16.44
C ASP A 3 1.32 3.56 -15.04
N LEU A 4 2.09 3.27 -13.98
CA LEU A 4 1.70 3.46 -12.57
C LEU A 4 2.34 4.68 -11.89
N HIS A 5 3.26 5.38 -12.54
CA HIS A 5 4.10 6.44 -11.96
C HIS A 5 3.31 7.57 -11.31
N ARG A 6 2.04 7.80 -11.72
CA ARG A 6 1.14 8.83 -11.16
C ARG A 6 -0.24 8.30 -10.84
N VAL A 7 -0.33 7.08 -10.29
CA VAL A 7 -1.61 6.46 -9.94
C VAL A 7 -2.14 6.90 -8.57
N GLY A 8 -1.29 7.43 -7.69
CA GLY A 8 -1.69 7.85 -6.35
C GLY A 8 -2.82 8.87 -6.35
N GLY A 9 -3.89 8.58 -5.62
CA GLY A 9 -5.10 9.40 -5.52
C GLY A 9 -5.99 9.41 -6.78
N LYS A 10 -5.62 8.70 -7.86
CA LYS A 10 -6.42 8.64 -9.08
C LYS A 10 -7.66 7.77 -8.93
N TYR A 11 -7.55 6.69 -8.15
CA TYR A 11 -8.64 5.75 -7.86
C TYR A 11 -8.80 5.56 -6.35
N PRO A 12 -10.03 5.34 -5.85
CA PRO A 12 -10.25 5.10 -4.43
C PRO A 12 -9.68 3.74 -4.00
N ASN A 13 -9.43 3.56 -2.70
CA ASN A 13 -8.91 2.30 -2.15
C ASN A 13 -9.78 1.10 -2.54
N LYS A 14 -11.11 1.27 -2.51
CA LYS A 14 -12.07 0.25 -2.93
C LYS A 14 -11.88 -0.20 -4.38
N TRP A 15 -11.57 0.74 -5.28
CA TRP A 15 -11.29 0.41 -6.68
C TRP A 15 -10.02 -0.45 -6.79
N HIS A 16 -8.95 -0.09 -6.08
CA HIS A 16 -7.72 -0.92 -6.06
C HIS A 16 -7.96 -2.30 -5.46
N TYR A 17 -8.75 -2.38 -4.39
CA TYR A 17 -9.15 -3.63 -3.75
C TYR A 17 -9.89 -4.56 -4.72
N ASP A 18 -10.90 -4.04 -5.43
CA ASP A 18 -11.68 -4.81 -6.42
C ASP A 18 -10.84 -5.15 -7.66
N HIS A 19 -10.04 -4.20 -8.13
CA HIS A 19 -9.22 -4.37 -9.33
C HIS A 19 -8.17 -5.47 -9.14
N MET A 20 -7.53 -5.57 -7.98
CA MET A 20 -6.56 -6.65 -7.72
C MET A 20 -7.25 -8.02 -7.63
N PHE A 21 -8.48 -8.08 -7.14
CA PHE A 21 -9.24 -9.33 -7.05
C PHE A 21 -9.77 -9.80 -8.41
N ASP A 22 -10.37 -8.90 -9.16
CA ASP A 22 -10.83 -9.15 -10.53
C ASP A 22 -10.69 -7.88 -11.39
N PRO A 23 -9.58 -7.74 -12.13
CA PRO A 23 -9.33 -6.56 -12.95
C PRO A 23 -10.43 -6.26 -13.98
N ARG A 24 -11.15 -7.30 -14.42
CA ARG A 24 -12.22 -7.18 -15.42
C ARG A 24 -13.51 -6.57 -14.86
N SER A 25 -13.69 -6.59 -13.54
CA SER A 25 -14.84 -5.96 -12.85
C SER A 25 -14.80 -4.43 -12.89
N THR A 26 -13.58 -3.87 -12.91
CA THR A 26 -13.32 -2.42 -12.87
C THR A 26 -12.80 -1.89 -14.20
N SER A 27 -12.19 -2.75 -15.03
CA SER A 27 -11.71 -2.45 -16.37
C SER A 27 -12.08 -3.59 -17.32
N PRO A 28 -13.26 -3.52 -17.97
CA PRO A 28 -13.69 -4.54 -18.94
C PRO A 28 -12.63 -4.78 -20.02
N GLY A 29 -12.32 -6.05 -20.28
CA GLY A 29 -11.28 -6.43 -21.24
C GLY A 29 -9.84 -6.35 -20.71
N SER A 30 -9.63 -6.06 -19.42
CA SER A 30 -8.29 -6.10 -18.81
C SER A 30 -7.65 -7.48 -18.96
N ILE A 31 -6.39 -7.49 -19.42
CA ILE A 31 -5.53 -8.68 -19.51
C ILE A 31 -4.72 -8.91 -18.23
N MET A 32 -4.87 -8.05 -17.22
CA MET A 32 -4.16 -8.19 -15.95
C MET A 32 -4.60 -9.49 -15.25
N PRO A 33 -3.65 -10.29 -14.73
CA PRO A 33 -3.99 -11.45 -13.91
C PRO A 33 -4.73 -11.05 -12.62
N ARG A 34 -5.49 -11.98 -12.06
CA ARG A 34 -6.09 -11.81 -10.73
C ARG A 34 -5.04 -12.07 -9.64
N TYR A 35 -5.14 -11.36 -8.52
CA TYR A 35 -4.29 -11.51 -7.34
C TYR A 35 -5.14 -11.75 -6.07
N PRO A 36 -6.02 -12.77 -6.02
CA PRO A 36 -6.94 -12.98 -4.91
C PRO A 36 -6.23 -13.27 -3.58
N TRP A 37 -5.07 -13.91 -3.62
CA TRP A 37 -4.27 -14.23 -2.43
C TRP A 37 -3.89 -13.00 -1.59
N LEU A 38 -3.83 -11.81 -2.20
CA LEU A 38 -3.56 -10.57 -1.46
C LEU A 38 -4.67 -10.23 -0.44
N GLN A 39 -5.91 -10.69 -0.67
CA GLN A 39 -7.01 -10.54 0.28
C GLN A 39 -7.04 -11.64 1.35
N GLU A 40 -6.32 -12.74 1.10
CA GLU A 40 -6.31 -13.94 1.95
C GLU A 40 -5.12 -13.91 2.92
N ASN A 41 -3.93 -13.60 2.41
CA ASN A 41 -2.68 -13.60 3.15
C ASN A 41 -2.57 -12.43 4.12
N ASP A 42 -2.01 -12.70 5.29
CA ASP A 42 -1.59 -11.67 6.23
C ASP A 42 -0.16 -11.19 5.90
N LEU A 43 0.07 -9.90 6.08
CA LEU A 43 1.37 -9.28 5.90
C LEU A 43 2.33 -9.66 7.04
N ASP A 44 3.49 -10.18 6.66
CA ASP A 44 4.59 -10.43 7.60
C ASP A 44 5.51 -9.19 7.74
N TYR A 45 5.63 -8.70 8.97
CA TYR A 45 6.48 -7.57 9.33
C TYR A 45 7.88 -7.96 9.83
N SER A 46 8.17 -9.26 9.94
CA SER A 46 9.41 -9.81 10.53
C SER A 46 10.69 -9.18 9.96
N HIS A 47 10.69 -8.87 8.66
CA HIS A 47 11.84 -8.30 7.96
C HIS A 47 11.81 -6.78 7.81
N MET A 48 10.77 -6.08 8.29
CA MET A 48 10.64 -4.62 8.06
C MET A 48 11.82 -3.83 8.64
N GLU A 49 12.22 -4.13 9.86
CA GLU A 49 13.37 -3.47 10.51
C GLU A 49 14.65 -3.68 9.69
N SER A 50 14.94 -4.93 9.32
CA SER A 50 16.12 -5.27 8.53
C SER A 50 16.14 -4.59 7.16
N LYS A 51 14.99 -4.50 6.48
CA LYS A 51 14.85 -3.81 5.19
C LYS A 51 15.15 -2.32 5.32
N ILE A 52 14.66 -1.67 6.36
CA ILE A 52 14.92 -0.24 6.61
C ILE A 52 16.39 0.01 6.88
N ASN A 53 17.03 -0.85 7.68
CA ASN A 53 18.47 -0.76 7.93
C ASN A 53 19.28 -0.91 6.63
N VAL A 54 18.95 -1.90 5.80
CA VAL A 54 19.60 -2.08 4.50
C VAL A 54 19.37 -0.88 3.58
N LEU A 55 18.14 -0.39 3.47
CA LEU A 55 17.83 0.79 2.66
C LEU A 55 18.59 2.03 3.13
N ARG A 56 18.73 2.22 4.45
CA ARG A 56 19.56 3.28 5.03
C ARG A 56 21.03 3.13 4.66
N THR A 57 21.57 1.91 4.74
CA THR A 57 22.95 1.61 4.28
C THR A 57 23.14 1.90 2.78
N LEU A 58 22.10 1.67 1.97
CA LEU A 58 22.11 1.97 0.53
C LEU A 58 21.85 3.46 0.21
N GLY A 59 21.72 4.33 1.21
CA GLY A 59 21.58 5.78 1.03
C GLY A 59 20.14 6.29 1.00
N THR A 60 19.14 5.46 1.28
CA THR A 60 17.77 5.96 1.53
C THR A 60 17.77 6.76 2.83
N PRO A 61 17.25 7.99 2.85
CA PRO A 61 17.32 8.87 4.02
C PRO A 61 16.29 8.49 5.10
N TYR A 62 16.40 7.28 5.67
CA TYR A 62 15.68 6.93 6.88
C TYR A 62 16.45 7.46 8.09
N ALA A 63 15.77 8.24 8.93
CA ALA A 63 16.31 8.68 10.22
C ALA A 63 16.80 7.50 11.08
N GLU A 64 17.79 7.73 11.92
CA GLU A 64 18.23 6.77 12.92
C GLU A 64 17.08 6.41 13.87
N GLY A 65 16.91 5.11 14.18
CA GLY A 65 15.82 4.61 15.00
C GLY A 65 14.46 4.52 14.32
N PHE A 66 14.32 4.92 13.04
CA PHE A 66 13.06 4.79 12.31
C PHE A 66 12.62 3.33 12.18
N GLU A 67 13.57 2.40 12.03
CA GLU A 67 13.33 0.97 11.91
C GLU A 67 12.53 0.39 13.09
N LYS A 68 12.66 0.98 14.29
CA LYS A 68 11.94 0.59 15.50
C LYS A 68 10.49 1.06 15.53
N LYS A 69 10.15 2.11 14.77
CA LYS A 69 8.80 2.72 14.70
C LYS A 69 8.04 2.32 13.44
N ALA A 70 8.73 1.81 12.43
CA ALA A 70 8.15 1.57 11.11
C ALA A 70 6.94 0.62 11.11
N VAL A 71 6.98 -0.44 11.92
CA VAL A 71 5.87 -1.39 12.02
C VAL A 71 4.63 -0.71 12.60
N GLU A 72 4.80 0.13 13.63
CA GLU A 72 3.69 0.88 14.24
C GLU A 72 3.08 1.86 13.22
N ILE A 73 3.93 2.60 12.50
CA ILE A 73 3.50 3.55 11.47
C ILE A 73 2.76 2.83 10.34
N ALA A 74 3.28 1.69 9.87
CA ALA A 74 2.65 0.89 8.83
C ALA A 74 1.28 0.36 9.29
N LYS A 75 1.17 -0.13 10.53
CA LYS A 75 -0.10 -0.58 11.12
C LYS A 75 -1.13 0.54 11.24
N LYS A 76 -0.69 1.75 11.61
CA LYS A 76 -1.56 2.93 11.65
C LYS A 76 -2.12 3.24 10.26
N GLN A 77 -1.26 3.32 9.25
CA GLN A 77 -1.68 3.57 7.87
C GLN A 77 -2.62 2.45 7.36
N ALA A 78 -2.31 1.19 7.68
CA ALA A 78 -3.15 0.06 7.32
C ALA A 78 -4.54 0.13 7.97
N SER A 79 -4.61 0.56 9.23
CA SER A 79 -5.88 0.77 9.95
C SER A 79 -6.75 1.85 9.28
N GLU A 80 -6.14 2.96 8.84
CA GLU A 80 -6.85 4.04 8.14
C GLU A 80 -7.44 3.56 6.80
N ILE A 81 -6.64 2.85 5.99
CA ILE A 81 -7.11 2.28 4.72
C ILE A 81 -8.18 1.20 4.95
N ALA A 82 -8.00 0.34 5.95
CA ALA A 82 -8.98 -0.69 6.29
C ALA A 82 -10.31 -0.08 6.76
N ALA A 83 -10.28 1.03 7.51
CA ALA A 83 -11.48 1.75 7.91
C ALA A 83 -12.23 2.33 6.70
N ASP A 84 -11.51 2.94 5.75
CA ASP A 84 -12.08 3.43 4.50
C ASP A 84 -12.70 2.28 3.66
N LEU A 85 -12.00 1.16 3.52
CA LEU A 85 -12.53 -0.02 2.82
C LEU A 85 -13.79 -0.57 3.49
N LYS A 86 -13.83 -0.64 4.84
CA LYS A 86 -15.00 -1.08 5.61
C LYS A 86 -16.19 -0.13 5.41
N ALA A 87 -15.95 1.18 5.42
CA ALA A 87 -16.97 2.19 5.14
C ALA A 87 -17.53 2.06 3.71
N ASN A 88 -16.72 1.60 2.77
CA ASN A 88 -17.10 1.34 1.37
C ASN A 88 -17.54 -0.12 1.10
N GLY A 89 -17.96 -0.84 2.15
CA GLY A 89 -18.67 -2.12 2.03
C GLY A 89 -17.80 -3.39 2.06
N VAL A 90 -16.49 -3.29 2.32
CA VAL A 90 -15.64 -4.47 2.51
C VAL A 90 -15.81 -5.03 3.93
N LYS A 91 -16.32 -6.26 4.04
CA LYS A 91 -16.63 -6.90 5.33
C LYS A 91 -15.69 -8.08 5.61
N ILE A 92 -14.41 -7.77 5.82
CA ILE A 92 -13.38 -8.76 6.18
C ILE A 92 -12.84 -8.45 7.58
N ASN A 93 -12.75 -9.48 8.42
CA ASN A 93 -12.13 -9.39 9.73
C ASN A 93 -10.59 -9.35 9.59
N GLY A 94 -9.93 -8.50 10.37
CA GLY A 94 -8.47 -8.34 10.29
C GLY A 94 -7.98 -7.79 8.95
N LEU A 95 -8.81 -7.02 8.22
CA LEU A 95 -8.48 -6.44 6.92
C LEU A 95 -7.17 -5.65 6.95
N GLU A 96 -6.93 -4.90 8.03
CA GLU A 96 -5.70 -4.14 8.28
C GLU A 96 -4.41 -4.98 8.29
N ASN A 97 -4.52 -6.30 8.47
CA ASN A 97 -3.37 -7.21 8.42
C ASN A 97 -3.13 -7.78 7.02
N LYS A 98 -4.05 -7.60 6.06
CA LYS A 98 -3.96 -8.25 4.74
C LYS A 98 -2.94 -7.58 3.83
N GLU A 99 -2.27 -8.39 3.01
CA GLU A 99 -1.28 -7.89 2.03
C GLU A 99 -1.87 -6.85 1.06
N ILE A 100 -3.15 -6.99 0.69
CA ILE A 100 -3.86 -6.04 -0.17
C ILE A 100 -3.84 -4.61 0.38
N VAL A 101 -3.92 -4.44 1.71
CA VAL A 101 -3.92 -3.11 2.32
C VAL A 101 -2.55 -2.45 2.17
N ALA A 102 -1.47 -3.21 2.31
CA ALA A 102 -0.11 -2.71 2.09
C ALA A 102 0.13 -2.34 0.63
N LEU A 103 -0.38 -3.14 -0.32
CA LEU A 103 -0.29 -2.81 -1.75
C LEU A 103 -1.06 -1.53 -2.08
N ILE A 104 -2.26 -1.36 -1.53
CA ILE A 104 -3.05 -0.13 -1.70
C ILE A 104 -2.29 1.07 -1.14
N ALA A 105 -1.71 0.96 0.07
CA ALA A 105 -0.91 2.03 0.67
C ALA A 105 0.25 2.47 -0.25
N TYR A 106 0.94 1.51 -0.86
CA TYR A 106 2.01 1.77 -1.82
C TYR A 106 1.49 2.47 -3.09
N LEU A 107 0.43 1.96 -3.71
CA LEU A 107 -0.13 2.54 -4.93
C LEU A 107 -0.66 3.96 -4.71
N GLN A 108 -1.25 4.24 -3.55
CA GLN A 108 -1.73 5.58 -3.20
C GLN A 108 -0.60 6.59 -3.04
N ARG A 109 0.63 6.14 -2.77
CA ARG A 109 1.81 7.00 -2.65
C ARG A 109 2.40 7.38 -4.01
N LEU A 110 2.31 6.50 -5.02
CA LEU A 110 3.01 6.65 -6.30
C LEU A 110 2.69 7.96 -7.02
N GLY A 111 3.72 8.79 -7.22
CA GLY A 111 3.65 10.05 -7.97
C GLY A 111 3.04 11.23 -7.23
N THR A 112 2.73 11.08 -5.93
CA THR A 112 2.17 12.16 -5.09
C THR A 112 3.24 13.15 -4.62
N ASP A 113 4.47 12.68 -4.38
CA ASP A 113 5.58 13.50 -3.88
C ASP A 113 6.03 14.61 -4.84
N ILE A 114 5.81 14.42 -6.14
CA ILE A 114 6.19 15.39 -7.16
C ILE A 114 5.31 16.66 -7.07
N LYS A 115 4.09 16.53 -6.55
CA LYS A 115 3.14 17.65 -6.48
C LYS A 115 3.40 18.59 -5.31
N ASN A 116 4.09 18.12 -4.27
CA ASN A 116 4.15 18.84 -2.99
C ASN A 116 5.39 19.70 -2.80
N GLY A 117 6.35 19.74 -3.74
CA GLY A 117 7.48 20.70 -3.77
C GLY A 117 8.46 20.67 -2.59
N GLU A 118 8.08 20.10 -1.45
CA GLU A 118 8.92 19.88 -0.30
C GLU A 118 9.67 18.59 -0.49
N THR A 119 10.95 18.73 -0.85
CA THR A 119 11.97 17.76 -0.49
C THR A 119 11.82 17.53 1.01
N THR A 120 11.12 16.46 1.39
CA THR A 120 10.93 16.10 2.78
C THR A 120 12.29 15.63 3.27
N MET A 121 13.10 16.58 3.74
CA MET A 121 14.23 16.33 4.61
C MET A 121 13.62 15.71 5.87
N ARG A 122 13.61 14.37 5.92
CA ARG A 122 13.28 13.57 7.09
C ARG A 122 14.54 12.87 7.57
#